data_AF-A0A9E2FU53-F1
#
_entry.id   AF-A0A9E2FU53-F1
#
_cell.length_a   1.000
_cell.length_b   1.000
_cell.length_c   1.000
_cell.angle_alpha   90.00
_cell.angle_beta   90.00
_cell.angle_gamma   90.00
#
_symmetry.space_group_name_H-M   'P 1'
#
loop_
_entity.id
_entity.type
_entity.pdbx_description
1 polymer ?
#
loop_
_entity_poly.entity_id
_entity_poly.type
_entity_poly.pdbx_seq_one_letter_code
_entity_poly.pdbx_strand_id
1 'polypeptide(L)'
;MITAVEGQYIYNYILLENKEKWFADKLLQKRQTQNVNLTTNGFARMCLEKNAEHTELEQLQRKEICPFLEEKCCTLYGVRPFSCRSFASTKYCNDYGSAHLNERLLVINTVTMQLIEHLGQKGYWGNMLDVLLALAHHKVNEAVKTHISDDERVQSAIRNTLTAEPIPGFLLRQEEENEVNQYLQTVLSAKIGIKTIEEIFNNK
;
A
#
# COMPACT_ATOMS: atom_id res chain seq x y z
N MET A 1 1.78 3.94 -0.33
CA MET A 1 0.43 3.60 -0.82
C MET A 1 0.07 2.24 -0.29
N ILE A 2 -1.19 1.99 0.04
CA ILE A 2 -1.64 0.72 0.61
C ILE A 2 -2.97 0.30 0.00
N THR A 3 -3.30 -0.97 0.16
CA THR A 3 -4.65 -1.50 -0.09
C THR A 3 -5.53 -1.49 1.15
N ALA A 4 -6.84 -1.61 0.97
CA ALA A 4 -7.81 -1.85 2.04
C ALA A 4 -7.49 -3.12 2.86
N VAL A 5 -6.95 -4.16 2.23
CA VAL A 5 -6.55 -5.40 2.91
C VAL A 5 -5.42 -5.14 3.90
N GLU A 6 -4.37 -4.43 3.48
CA GLU A 6 -3.29 -4.00 4.37
C GLU A 6 -3.80 -3.06 5.47
N GLY A 7 -4.70 -2.13 5.12
CA GLY A 7 -5.34 -1.25 6.09
C GLY A 7 -6.12 -2.02 7.16
N GLN A 8 -6.83 -3.07 6.79
CA GLN A 8 -7.57 -3.89 7.75
C GLN A 8 -6.63 -4.66 8.70
N TYR A 9 -5.46 -5.10 8.24
CA TYR A 9 -4.46 -5.68 9.14
C TYR A 9 -3.98 -4.70 10.20
N ILE A 10 -3.82 -3.42 9.84
CA ILE A 10 -3.51 -2.36 10.80
C ILE A 10 -4.66 -2.22 11.81
N TYR A 11 -5.90 -2.10 11.34
CA TYR A 11 -7.07 -2.02 12.23
C TYR A 11 -7.15 -3.18 13.21
N ASN A 12 -6.98 -4.42 12.73
CA ASN A 12 -7.01 -5.61 13.58
C ASN A 12 -5.95 -5.53 14.68
N TYR A 13 -4.73 -5.08 14.35
CA TYR A 13 -3.68 -4.86 15.34
C TYR A 13 -4.05 -3.76 16.36
N ILE A 14 -4.62 -2.64 15.91
CA ILE A 14 -5.06 -1.56 16.80
C ILE A 14 -6.11 -2.04 17.81
N LEU A 15 -7.09 -2.81 17.35
CA LEU A 15 -8.14 -3.37 18.19
C LEU A 15 -7.58 -4.39 19.18
N LEU A 16 -6.67 -5.26 18.75
CA LEU A 16 -5.99 -6.20 19.66
C LEU A 16 -5.18 -5.49 20.75
N GLU A 17 -4.58 -4.36 20.41
CA GLU A 17 -3.75 -3.56 21.31
C GLU A 17 -4.56 -2.56 22.16
N ASN A 18 -5.89 -2.44 21.95
CA ASN A 18 -6.77 -1.45 22.58
C ASN A 18 -6.26 0.01 22.41
N LYS A 19 -5.83 0.36 21.19
CA LYS A 19 -5.24 1.67 20.85
C LYS A 19 -6.16 2.53 19.99
N GLU A 20 -7.47 2.35 20.08
CA GLU A 20 -8.47 2.94 19.18
C GLU A 20 -8.44 4.46 19.20
N LYS A 21 -8.48 5.06 20.40
CA LYS A 21 -8.42 6.52 20.56
C LYS A 21 -7.09 7.08 20.07
N TRP A 22 -5.97 6.47 20.47
CA TRP A 22 -4.63 6.88 19.99
C TRP A 22 -4.57 6.85 18.47
N PHE A 23 -5.10 5.79 17.86
CA PHE A 23 -5.10 5.64 16.41
C PHE A 23 -5.96 6.69 15.71
N ALA A 24 -7.17 6.96 16.22
CA ALA A 24 -8.01 8.04 15.72
C ALA A 24 -7.31 9.40 15.82
N ASP A 25 -6.66 9.70 16.95
CA ASP A 25 -5.89 10.94 17.13
C ASP A 25 -4.76 11.07 16.09
N LYS A 26 -4.06 9.97 15.77
CA LYS A 26 -3.04 9.95 14.71
C LYS A 26 -3.63 10.21 13.32
N LEU A 27 -4.78 9.60 13.00
CA LEU A 27 -5.46 9.77 11.71
C LEU A 27 -6.01 11.19 11.51
N LEU A 28 -6.39 11.86 12.60
CA LEU A 28 -6.93 13.23 12.59
C LEU A 28 -5.86 14.34 12.61
N GLN A 29 -4.57 14.02 12.65
CA GLN A 29 -3.51 15.04 12.54
C GLN A 29 -3.56 15.73 11.17
N LYS A 30 -3.69 17.06 11.13
CA LYS A 30 -3.71 17.83 9.87
C LYS A 30 -2.42 17.62 9.09
N ARG A 31 -2.54 17.22 7.83
CA ARG A 31 -1.45 16.85 6.93
C ARG A 31 -1.81 17.19 5.49
N GLN A 32 -0.82 17.41 4.66
CA GLN A 32 -1.06 17.59 3.23
C GLN A 32 -1.41 16.25 2.57
N THR A 33 -2.58 16.16 1.96
CA THR A 33 -2.96 15.00 1.15
C THR A 33 -2.09 14.91 -0.09
N GLN A 34 -1.62 13.70 -0.40
CA GLN A 34 -0.98 13.39 -1.67
C GLN A 34 -2.06 12.98 -2.67
N ASN A 35 -2.24 13.77 -3.73
CA ASN A 35 -3.12 13.39 -4.82
C ASN A 35 -2.45 12.29 -5.65
N VAL A 36 -3.12 11.15 -5.77
CA VAL A 36 -2.69 10.05 -6.62
C VAL A 36 -3.79 9.73 -7.62
N ASN A 37 -3.43 9.69 -8.90
CA ASN A 37 -4.40 9.55 -10.00
C ASN A 37 -4.38 8.17 -10.65
N LEU A 38 -3.39 7.33 -10.33
CA LEU A 38 -3.26 5.97 -10.84
C LEU A 38 -2.85 5.01 -9.71
N THR A 39 -3.41 3.81 -9.75
CA THR A 39 -2.96 2.69 -8.93
C THR A 39 -1.69 2.07 -9.51
N THR A 40 -1.07 1.10 -8.81
CA THR A 40 0.10 0.40 -9.36
C THR A 40 -0.30 -0.45 -10.56
N ASN A 41 -1.42 -1.17 -10.48
CA ASN A 41 -1.94 -1.94 -11.61
C ASN A 41 -2.57 -1.06 -12.70
N GLY A 42 -3.12 0.10 -12.35
CA GLY A 42 -3.60 1.10 -13.30
C GLY A 42 -2.48 1.69 -14.13
N PHE A 43 -1.36 2.05 -13.49
CA PHE A 43 -0.15 2.46 -14.17
C PHE A 43 0.41 1.33 -15.06
N ALA A 44 0.45 0.10 -14.54
CA ALA A 44 0.89 -1.06 -15.31
C ALA A 44 0.08 -1.25 -16.61
N ARG A 45 -1.25 -1.13 -16.52
CA ARG A 45 -2.13 -1.26 -17.67
C ARG A 45 -1.84 -0.20 -18.72
N MET A 46 -1.75 1.05 -18.29
CA MET A 46 -1.45 2.18 -19.17
C MET A 46 -0.13 1.98 -19.94
N CYS A 47 0.91 1.47 -19.28
CA CYS A 47 2.17 1.12 -19.93
C CYS A 47 2.01 -0.02 -20.96
N LEU A 48 1.31 -1.10 -20.59
CA LEU A 48 1.13 -2.27 -21.45
C LEU A 48 0.26 -1.96 -22.68
N GLU A 49 -0.71 -1.06 -22.54
CA GLU A 49 -1.58 -0.58 -23.63
C GLU A 49 -0.90 0.45 -24.54
N LYS A 50 0.33 0.88 -24.23
CA LYS A 50 1.10 1.93 -24.94
C LYS A 50 0.40 3.30 -24.98
N ASN A 51 -0.51 3.55 -24.04
CA ASN A 51 -1.20 4.84 -23.87
C ASN A 51 -0.37 5.79 -22.98
N ALA A 52 0.89 6.03 -23.38
CA ALA A 52 1.94 6.61 -22.54
C ALA A 52 1.88 8.15 -22.36
N GLU A 53 0.68 8.75 -22.36
CA GLU A 53 0.53 10.17 -21.99
C GLU A 53 0.26 10.30 -20.48
N HIS A 54 1.27 9.98 -19.67
CA HIS A 54 1.25 10.36 -18.26
C HIS A 54 2.25 11.50 -18.04
N THR A 55 1.73 12.70 -17.82
CA THR A 55 2.53 13.80 -17.31
C THR A 55 2.92 13.49 -15.87
N GLU A 56 4.22 13.27 -15.63
CA GLU A 56 4.76 13.29 -14.26
C GLU A 56 4.47 14.67 -13.66
N LEU A 57 3.41 14.77 -12.86
CA LEU A 57 3.18 15.96 -12.05
C LEU A 57 4.37 16.08 -11.09
N GLU A 58 5.01 17.24 -11.06
CA GLU A 58 6.04 17.56 -10.07
C GLU A 58 5.44 17.35 -8.67
N GLN A 59 5.74 16.19 -8.07
CA GLN A 59 5.38 15.94 -6.69
C GLN A 59 6.24 16.87 -5.85
N LEU A 60 5.62 17.93 -5.31
CA LEU A 60 6.20 18.73 -4.24
C LEU A 60 6.57 17.76 -3.09
N GLN A 61 7.84 17.34 -3.05
CA GLN A 61 8.39 16.45 -2.04
C GLN A 61 8.47 17.20 -0.69
N ARG A 62 7.33 17.41 -0.04
CA ARG A 62 7.33 17.84 1.36
C ARG A 62 7.49 16.62 2.24
N LYS A 63 8.61 16.59 2.97
CA LYS A 63 8.97 15.56 3.95
C LYS A 63 8.11 15.69 5.21
N GLU A 64 6.81 15.41 5.12
CA GLU A 64 6.02 15.22 6.33
C GLU A 64 6.40 13.88 6.97
N ILE A 65 6.79 13.90 8.24
CA ILE A 65 7.16 12.70 8.99
C ILE A 65 5.89 11.87 9.26
N CYS A 66 5.93 10.57 8.95
CA CYS A 66 4.81 9.64 9.20
C CYS A 66 4.24 9.78 10.62
N PRO A 67 2.91 9.87 10.83
CA PRO A 67 2.31 10.08 12.15
C PRO A 67 2.54 8.91 13.13
N PHE A 68 2.82 7.73 12.60
CA PHE A 68 3.09 6.52 13.36
C PHE A 68 4.57 6.39 13.76
N LEU A 69 5.42 7.35 13.38
CA LEU A 69 6.80 7.40 13.82
C LEU A 69 6.89 8.10 15.19
N GLU A 70 7.28 7.35 16.21
CA GLU A 70 7.54 7.87 17.56
C GLU A 70 8.98 7.49 17.94
N GLU A 71 9.77 8.44 18.45
CA GLU A 71 11.17 8.21 18.82
C GLU A 71 12.02 7.57 17.69
N LYS A 72 11.72 7.92 16.43
CA LYS A 72 12.34 7.35 15.21
C LYS A 72 12.04 5.87 14.95
N CYS A 73 11.07 5.29 15.65
CA CYS A 73 10.58 3.93 15.44
C CYS A 73 9.11 3.94 15.00
N CYS A 74 8.76 3.04 14.08
CA CYS A 74 7.37 2.90 13.64
C CYS A 74 6.57 2.12 14.69
N THR A 75 5.55 2.75 15.26
CA THR A 75 4.63 2.13 16.24
C THR A 75 3.77 1.01 15.65
N LEU A 76 3.67 0.95 14.31
CA LEU A 76 2.98 -0.10 13.55
C LEU A 76 3.96 -1.09 12.88
N TYR A 77 5.19 -1.22 13.37
CA TYR A 77 6.25 -1.96 12.66
C TYR A 77 5.84 -3.40 12.27
N GLY A 78 5.18 -4.14 13.17
CA GLY A 78 4.75 -5.52 12.95
C GLY A 78 3.72 -5.67 11.83
N VAL A 79 2.89 -4.65 11.61
CA VAL A 79 1.82 -4.62 10.61
C VAL A 79 2.02 -3.55 9.54
N ARG A 80 3.26 -3.05 9.39
CA ARG A 80 3.55 -2.01 8.40
C ARG A 80 3.23 -2.52 6.98
N PRO A 81 2.58 -1.70 6.14
CA PRO A 81 2.25 -2.07 4.76
C PRO A 81 3.50 -2.45 3.96
N PHE A 82 3.33 -3.26 2.91
CA PHE A 82 4.45 -3.70 2.08
C PHE A 82 5.19 -2.52 1.46
N SER A 83 4.49 -1.45 1.05
CA SER A 83 5.15 -0.24 0.52
C SER A 83 6.13 0.37 1.51
N CYS A 84 5.93 0.19 2.83
CA CYS A 84 6.85 0.66 3.87
C CYS A 84 7.96 -0.36 4.18
N ARG A 85 7.80 -1.63 3.78
CA ARG A 85 8.80 -2.70 3.91
C ARG A 85 9.74 -2.79 2.72
N SER A 86 9.24 -2.44 1.54
CA SER A 86 9.95 -2.52 0.26
C SER A 86 11.06 -1.46 0.14
N PHE A 87 11.01 -0.41 0.96
CA PHE A 87 12.14 0.53 1.11
C PHE A 87 13.33 -0.18 1.75
N ALA A 88 14.30 -0.53 0.91
CA ALA A 88 15.61 -0.98 1.31
C ALA A 88 16.66 -0.05 0.71
N SER A 89 17.79 0.11 1.40
CA SER A 89 18.98 0.66 0.78
C SER A 89 20.16 -0.23 1.04
N THR A 90 20.95 -0.47 0.01
CA THR A 90 22.23 -1.19 0.11
C THR A 90 23.36 -0.27 0.59
N LYS A 91 23.09 1.02 0.79
CA LYS A 91 24.05 2.04 1.27
C LYS A 91 23.39 2.94 2.32
N TYR A 92 24.19 3.65 3.11
CA TYR A 92 23.66 4.66 4.02
C TYR A 92 23.12 5.86 3.22
N CYS A 93 21.85 6.19 3.43
CA CYS A 93 21.19 7.27 2.68
C CYS A 93 21.82 8.66 2.93
N ASN A 94 22.54 8.86 4.04
CA ASN A 94 23.19 10.12 4.37
C ASN A 94 24.30 10.50 3.35
N ASP A 95 24.95 9.50 2.74
CA ASP A 95 26.09 9.74 1.86
C ASP A 95 25.66 10.15 0.43
N TYR A 96 24.43 9.80 0.03
CA TYR A 96 23.94 9.96 -1.34
C TYR A 96 22.61 10.71 -1.45
N GLY A 97 22.01 11.10 -0.32
CA GLY A 97 20.75 11.84 -0.25
C GLY A 97 19.50 11.04 -0.64
N SER A 98 19.65 9.80 -1.08
CA SER A 98 18.56 8.90 -1.50
C SER A 98 18.88 7.44 -1.15
N ALA A 99 17.82 6.63 -1.09
CA ALA A 99 17.98 5.18 -0.94
C ALA A 99 18.48 4.58 -2.25
N HIS A 100 19.64 3.93 -2.19
CA HIS A 100 20.17 3.14 -3.30
C HIS A 100 19.62 1.71 -3.22
N LEU A 101 18.76 1.32 -4.17
CA LEU A 101 18.15 0.00 -4.25
C LEU A 101 18.71 -0.78 -5.45
N ASN A 102 18.92 -2.09 -5.29
CA ASN A 102 19.28 -2.97 -6.39
C ASN A 102 18.10 -3.06 -7.39
N GLU A 103 18.36 -2.93 -8.70
CA GLU A 103 17.34 -3.02 -9.76
C GLU A 103 16.47 -4.28 -9.63
N ARG A 104 17.09 -5.42 -9.31
CA ARG A 104 16.40 -6.68 -9.06
C ARG A 104 15.34 -6.55 -7.95
N LEU A 105 15.69 -5.90 -6.84
CA LEU A 105 14.76 -5.68 -5.74
C LEU A 105 13.64 -4.72 -6.14
N LEU A 106 13.92 -3.73 -7.00
CA LEU A 106 12.88 -2.83 -7.50
C LEU A 106 11.82 -3.60 -8.29
N VAL A 107 12.23 -4.48 -9.20
CA VAL A 107 11.31 -5.29 -10.02
C VAL A 107 10.47 -6.22 -9.14
N ILE A 108 11.11 -6.97 -8.23
CA ILE A 108 10.40 -7.89 -7.32
C ILE A 108 9.44 -7.13 -6.41
N ASN A 109 9.83 -5.95 -5.91
CA ASN A 109 8.94 -5.10 -5.12
C ASN A 109 7.74 -4.63 -5.92
N THR A 110 7.93 -4.21 -7.17
CA THR A 110 6.84 -3.79 -8.06
C THR A 110 5.87 -4.95 -8.32
N VAL A 111 6.38 -6.13 -8.71
CA VAL A 111 5.57 -7.34 -8.91
C VAL A 111 4.79 -7.70 -7.65
N THR A 112 5.43 -7.60 -6.48
CA THR A 112 4.76 -7.87 -5.19
C THR A 112 3.67 -6.86 -4.88
N MET A 113 3.88 -5.57 -5.18
CA MET A 113 2.85 -4.55 -5.05
C MET A 113 1.66 -4.82 -5.99
N GLN A 114 1.92 -5.25 -7.23
CA GLN A 114 0.86 -5.62 -8.18
C GLN A 114 0.02 -6.82 -7.68
N LEU A 115 0.66 -7.83 -7.06
CA LEU A 115 -0.01 -8.96 -6.42
C LEU A 115 -0.87 -8.55 -5.22
N ILE A 116 -0.33 -7.71 -4.34
CA ILE A 116 -1.06 -7.21 -3.16
C ILE A 116 -2.27 -6.38 -3.58
N GLU A 117 -2.11 -5.51 -4.58
CA GLU A 117 -3.23 -4.74 -5.13
C GLU A 117 -4.31 -5.64 -5.73
N HIS A 118 -3.92 -6.68 -6.49
CA HIS A 118 -4.88 -7.63 -7.04
C HIS A 118 -5.63 -8.40 -5.97
N LEU A 119 -4.96 -8.79 -4.88
CA LEU A 119 -5.62 -9.42 -3.74
C LEU A 119 -6.67 -8.48 -3.11
N GLY A 120 -6.38 -7.17 -3.07
CA GLY A 120 -7.27 -6.13 -2.57
C GLY A 120 -8.24 -5.55 -3.60
N GLN A 121 -8.35 -6.12 -4.80
CA GLN A 121 -9.11 -5.55 -5.91
C GLN A 121 -10.56 -5.21 -5.51
N LYS A 122 -11.10 -4.14 -6.10
CA LYS A 122 -12.41 -3.54 -5.79
C LYS A 122 -12.51 -2.87 -4.41
N GLY A 123 -11.48 -2.98 -3.57
CA GLY A 123 -11.35 -2.22 -2.33
C GLY A 123 -10.65 -0.88 -2.53
N TYR A 124 -10.47 -0.13 -1.44
CA TYR A 124 -9.70 1.12 -1.46
C TYR A 124 -8.21 0.87 -1.73
N TRP A 125 -7.61 1.77 -2.51
CA TRP A 125 -6.18 1.89 -2.73
C TRP A 125 -5.79 3.35 -2.64
N GLY A 126 -4.69 3.69 -1.97
CA GLY A 126 -4.38 5.10 -1.78
C GLY A 126 -3.24 5.37 -0.82
N ASN A 127 -3.09 6.65 -0.44
CA ASN A 127 -2.25 7.01 0.68
C ASN A 127 -2.73 6.27 1.94
N MET A 128 -1.80 5.85 2.79
CA MET A 128 -2.12 5.08 3.99
C MET A 128 -3.16 5.77 4.87
N LEU A 129 -3.06 7.08 5.10
CA LEU A 129 -3.97 7.78 5.99
C LEU A 129 -5.38 7.89 5.41
N ASP A 130 -5.49 8.16 4.11
CA ASP A 130 -6.79 8.24 3.44
C ASP A 130 -7.48 6.88 3.39
N VAL A 131 -6.75 5.81 3.07
CA VAL A 131 -7.30 4.44 3.11
C VAL A 131 -7.76 4.07 4.51
N LEU A 132 -6.96 4.35 5.54
CA LEU A 132 -7.33 4.05 6.92
C LEU A 132 -8.55 4.85 7.36
N LEU A 133 -8.64 6.15 7.05
CA LEU A 133 -9.82 6.95 7.33
C LEU A 133 -11.06 6.44 6.58
N ALA A 134 -10.94 6.08 5.30
CA ALA A 134 -12.04 5.52 4.52
C ALA A 134 -12.57 4.20 5.12
N LEU A 135 -11.67 3.34 5.62
CA LEU A 135 -12.01 2.10 6.30
C LEU A 135 -12.71 2.30 7.65
N ALA A 136 -12.64 3.49 8.26
CA ALA A 136 -13.29 3.74 9.56
C ALA A 136 -14.81 3.54 9.51
N HIS A 137 -15.46 3.74 8.36
CA HIS A 137 -16.91 3.52 8.23
C HIS A 137 -17.32 2.04 8.15
N HIS A 138 -16.37 1.11 8.00
CA HIS A 138 -16.69 -0.30 8.01
C HIS A 138 -17.13 -0.71 9.41
N LYS A 139 -18.22 -1.50 9.51
CA LYS A 139 -18.77 -1.95 10.79
C LYS A 139 -17.74 -2.66 11.69
N VAL A 140 -16.81 -3.41 11.09
CA VAL A 140 -15.73 -4.09 11.83
C VAL A 140 -14.75 -3.12 12.53
N ASN A 141 -14.73 -1.86 12.12
CA ASN A 141 -13.84 -0.81 12.62
C ASN A 141 -14.58 0.23 13.49
N GLU A 142 -15.81 -0.07 13.91
CA GLU A 142 -16.70 0.86 14.63
C GLU A 142 -16.05 1.44 15.90
N ALA A 143 -15.29 0.64 16.66
CA ALA A 143 -14.64 1.08 17.88
C ALA A 143 -13.72 2.30 17.65
N VAL A 144 -12.96 2.32 16.57
CA VAL A 144 -12.14 3.48 16.17
C VAL A 144 -13.02 4.63 15.68
N LYS A 145 -14.07 4.33 14.91
CA LYS A 145 -14.98 5.35 14.37
C LYS A 145 -15.64 6.18 15.48
N THR A 146 -15.93 5.59 16.64
CA THR A 146 -16.48 6.34 17.80
C THR A 146 -15.58 7.50 18.27
N HIS A 147 -14.29 7.45 17.96
CA HIS A 147 -13.31 8.47 18.29
C HIS A 147 -13.02 9.44 17.14
N ILE A 148 -13.63 9.25 15.97
CA ILE A 148 -13.47 10.11 14.79
C ILE A 148 -14.70 11.02 14.67
N SER A 149 -14.56 12.27 15.11
CA SER A 149 -15.65 13.26 15.11
C SER A 149 -15.73 14.12 13.83
N ASP A 150 -14.85 13.90 12.85
CA ASP A 150 -14.70 14.72 11.65
C ASP A 150 -15.16 13.94 10.41
N ASP A 151 -16.48 13.92 10.18
CA ASP A 151 -17.08 13.20 9.04
C ASP A 151 -16.68 13.80 7.70
N GLU A 152 -16.51 15.12 7.61
CA GLU A 152 -16.08 15.79 6.37
C GLU A 152 -14.71 15.30 5.93
N ARG A 153 -13.78 15.16 6.87
CA ARG A 153 -12.46 14.61 6.60
C ARG A 153 -12.50 13.17 6.14
N VAL A 154 -13.39 12.35 6.70
CA VAL A 154 -13.53 10.96 6.22
C VAL A 154 -14.09 10.93 4.80
N GLN A 155 -15.09 11.76 4.49
CA GLN A 155 -15.61 11.87 3.13
C GLN A 155 -14.54 12.37 2.15
N SER A 156 -13.68 13.29 2.59
CA SER A 156 -12.51 13.73 1.81
C SER A 156 -11.55 12.57 1.55
N ALA A 157 -11.19 11.81 2.58
CA ALA A 157 -10.32 10.64 2.46
C ALA A 157 -10.88 9.61 1.47
N ILE A 158 -12.18 9.31 1.51
CA ILE A 158 -12.83 8.42 0.55
C ILE A 158 -12.65 8.94 -0.89
N ARG A 159 -12.88 10.24 -1.13
CA ARG A 159 -12.69 10.84 -2.46
C ARG A 159 -11.24 10.83 -2.96
N ASN A 160 -10.27 10.82 -2.03
CA ASN A 160 -8.84 10.80 -2.35
C ASN A 160 -8.30 9.38 -2.57
N THR A 161 -9.11 8.35 -2.30
CA THR A 161 -8.75 6.96 -2.58
C THR A 161 -9.17 6.55 -3.99
N LEU A 162 -8.40 5.66 -4.60
CA LEU A 162 -8.74 4.96 -5.83
C LEU A 162 -9.31 3.58 -5.49
N THR A 163 -9.82 2.89 -6.50
CA THR A 163 -10.22 1.48 -6.38
C THR A 163 -9.04 0.60 -6.80
N ALA A 164 -8.63 -0.34 -5.94
CA ALA A 164 -7.60 -1.32 -6.26
C ALA A 164 -8.00 -2.16 -7.49
N GLU A 165 -7.05 -2.38 -8.39
CA GLU A 165 -7.30 -2.97 -9.70
C GLU A 165 -6.66 -4.36 -9.83
N PRO A 166 -7.23 -5.25 -10.67
CA PRO A 166 -6.58 -6.52 -10.96
C PRO A 166 -5.28 -6.33 -11.75
N ILE A 167 -4.37 -7.29 -11.67
CA ILE A 167 -3.15 -7.32 -12.48
C ILE A 167 -3.53 -7.32 -13.97
N PRO A 168 -3.09 -6.32 -14.75
CA PRO A 168 -3.27 -6.29 -16.21
C PRO A 168 -2.17 -7.06 -16.96
N GLY A 169 -1.14 -7.50 -16.23
CA GLY A 169 0.16 -7.92 -16.71
C GLY A 169 1.24 -7.34 -15.78
N PHE A 170 2.43 -7.92 -15.77
CA PHE A 170 3.52 -7.44 -14.91
C PHE A 170 4.38 -6.40 -15.63
N LEU A 171 4.79 -5.37 -14.91
CA LEU A 171 5.76 -4.38 -15.38
C LEU A 171 7.17 -4.95 -15.25
N LEU A 172 7.67 -5.54 -16.32
CA LEU A 172 9.02 -6.11 -16.38
C LEU A 172 9.61 -6.01 -17.78
N ARG A 173 10.94 -5.97 -17.85
CA ARG A 173 11.72 -6.08 -19.08
C ARG A 173 11.89 -7.54 -19.48
N GLN A 174 12.19 -7.78 -20.75
CA GLN A 174 12.37 -9.14 -21.26
C GLN A 174 13.49 -9.90 -20.54
N GLU A 175 14.58 -9.23 -20.17
CA GLU A 175 15.67 -9.84 -19.39
C GLU A 175 15.26 -10.27 -17.96
N GLU A 176 14.16 -9.74 -17.42
CA GLU A 176 13.69 -10.00 -16.05
C GLU A 176 12.67 -11.16 -15.97
N GLU A 177 12.14 -11.62 -17.11
CA GLU A 177 11.05 -12.60 -17.19
C GLU A 177 11.35 -13.90 -16.43
N ASN A 178 12.52 -14.50 -16.68
CA ASN A 178 12.86 -15.80 -16.09
C ASN A 178 12.92 -15.71 -14.55
N GLU A 179 13.47 -14.62 -14.03
CA GLU A 179 13.61 -14.43 -12.60
C GLU A 179 12.25 -14.14 -11.94
N VAL A 180 11.46 -13.24 -12.53
CA VAL A 180 10.12 -12.93 -12.05
C VAL A 180 9.23 -14.17 -12.09
N ASN A 181 9.32 -14.99 -13.13
CA ASN A 181 8.58 -16.25 -13.19
C ASN A 181 8.96 -17.20 -12.06
N GLN A 182 10.25 -17.37 -11.75
CA GLN A 182 10.68 -18.20 -10.61
C GLN A 182 10.15 -17.66 -9.28
N TYR A 183 10.18 -16.33 -9.10
CA TYR A 183 9.61 -15.68 -7.93
C TYR A 183 8.09 -15.91 -7.82
N LEU A 184 7.36 -15.69 -8.91
CA LEU A 184 5.90 -15.90 -8.96
C LEU A 184 5.55 -17.35 -8.67
N GLN A 185 6.27 -18.33 -9.22
CA GLN A 185 6.05 -19.75 -8.90
C GLN A 185 6.24 -20.03 -7.40
N THR A 186 7.25 -19.42 -6.78
CA THR A 186 7.49 -19.55 -5.34
C THR A 186 6.33 -18.97 -4.53
N VAL A 187 5.85 -17.78 -4.89
CA VAL A 187 4.73 -17.12 -4.19
C VAL A 187 3.43 -17.90 -4.40
N LEU A 188 3.08 -18.21 -5.65
CA LEU A 188 1.80 -18.82 -6.01
C LEU A 188 1.65 -20.25 -5.48
N SER A 189 2.75 -21.00 -5.36
CA SER A 189 2.76 -22.35 -4.78
C SER A 189 2.76 -22.36 -3.24
N ALA A 190 3.01 -21.22 -2.58
CA ALA A 190 2.97 -21.13 -1.13
C ALA A 190 1.57 -21.46 -0.60
N LYS A 191 1.51 -22.19 0.52
CA LYS A 191 0.24 -22.64 1.13
C LYS A 191 -0.18 -21.76 2.30
N ILE A 192 -1.47 -21.43 2.33
CA ILE A 192 -2.16 -20.81 3.46
C ILE A 192 -3.24 -21.80 3.90
N GLY A 193 -2.97 -22.53 4.99
CA GLY A 193 -3.79 -23.66 5.40
C GLY A 193 -3.75 -24.78 4.35
N ILE A 194 -4.91 -25.10 3.76
CA ILE A 194 -5.03 -26.15 2.74
C ILE A 194 -4.92 -25.65 1.30
N LYS A 195 -5.04 -24.33 1.07
CA LYS A 195 -5.05 -23.75 -0.27
C LYS A 195 -3.70 -23.14 -0.62
N THR A 196 -3.34 -23.14 -1.90
CA THR A 196 -2.23 -22.33 -2.40
C THR A 196 -2.66 -20.88 -2.60
N ILE A 197 -1.70 -19.96 -2.69
CA ILE A 197 -1.98 -18.55 -3.05
C ILE A 197 -2.62 -18.48 -4.44
N GLU A 198 -2.19 -19.32 -5.39
CA GLU A 198 -2.81 -19.40 -6.72
C GLU A 198 -4.30 -19.76 -6.65
N GLU A 199 -4.68 -20.75 -5.83
CA GLU A 199 -6.07 -21.14 -5.66
C GLU A 199 -6.89 -20.00 -5.06
N ILE A 200 -6.35 -19.30 -4.06
CA ILE A 200 -6.98 -18.12 -3.45
C ILE A 200 -7.21 -17.03 -4.50
N PHE A 201 -6.21 -16.72 -5.32
CA PHE A 201 -6.28 -15.68 -6.35
C PHE A 201 -7.33 -16.01 -7.42
N ASN A 202 -7.50 -17.30 -7.73
CA ASN A 202 -8.44 -17.78 -8.74
C ASN A 202 -9.82 -18.17 -8.17
N ASN A 203 -10.09 -17.88 -6.89
CA ASN A 203 -11.32 -18.29 -6.18
C ASN A 203 -11.64 -19.80 -6.32
N LYS A 204 -10.61 -20.65 -6.28
CA LYS A 204 -10.71 -22.12 -6.27
C LYS A 204 -10.69 -22.64 -4.84
#